data_AF-A0A7V2QLW0-F1
#
_entry.id   AF-A0A7V2QLW0-F1
#
_cell.length_a   1.000
_cell.length_b   1.000
_cell.length_c   1.000
_cell.angle_alpha   90.00
_cell.angle_beta   90.00
_cell.angle_gamma   90.00
#
_symmetry.space_group_name_H-M   'P 1'
#
loop_
_entity.id
_entity.type
_entity.pdbx_description
1 polymer ?
#
loop_
_entity_poly.entity_id
_entity_poly.type
_entity_poly.pdbx_seq_one_letter_code
_entity_poly.pdbx_strand_id
1 'polypeptide(L)' 'MDQNILLEQQVWNEEAIMELLGVNRRQLDYLRREKGLPCVRLGQRIRVYLANEVLDYIRKQSGRLS' A
#
# COMPACT_ATOMS: atom_id res chain seq x y z
N MET A 1 -14.21 13.69 -18.54
CA MET A 1 -12.99 13.93 -17.76
C MET A 1 -12.25 12.61 -17.73
N ASP A 2 -11.23 12.45 -18.57
CA ASP A 2 -10.39 11.26 -18.59
C ASP A 2 -9.51 11.25 -17.33
N GLN A 3 -9.98 10.59 -16.27
CA GLN A 3 -9.19 10.32 -15.08
C GLN A 3 -8.29 9.10 -15.28
N ASN A 4 -7.52 9.08 -16.38
CA ASN A 4 -6.44 8.11 -16.58
C ASN A 4 -5.20 8.58 -15.79
N ILE A 5 -5.36 8.73 -14.47
CA ILE A 5 -4.19 8.77 -13.59
C ILE A 5 -3.76 7.31 -13.48
N LEU A 6 -2.69 6.98 -14.22
CA LEU A 6 -1.99 5.70 -14.13
C LEU A 6 -1.92 5.29 -12.66
N LEU A 7 -2.42 4.09 -12.36
CA LEU A 7 -2.48 3.52 -11.03
C LEU A 7 -1.14 3.70 -10.28
N GLU A 8 -0.03 3.67 -11.01
CA GLU A 8 1.35 3.87 -10.54
C GLU A 8 1.64 5.24 -9.90
N GLN A 9 0.80 6.26 -10.10
CA GLN A 9 0.98 7.61 -9.55
C GLN A 9 -0.02 7.96 -8.44
N GLN A 10 -0.84 6.99 -8.03
CA GLN A 10 -1.86 7.24 -7.01
C GLN A 10 -1.27 7.19 -5.59
N VAL A 11 -1.70 8.16 -4.78
CA VAL A 11 -1.41 8.22 -3.34
C VAL A 11 -2.66 7.82 -2.58
N TRP A 12 -2.60 6.74 -1.82
CA TRP A 12 -3.73 6.24 -1.04
C TRP A 12 -3.56 6.49 0.44
N ASN A 13 -4.66 6.75 1.13
CA ASN A 13 -4.69 6.79 2.59
C ASN A 13 -4.82 5.37 3.17
N GLU A 14 -4.82 5.26 4.49
CA GLU A 14 -4.95 3.96 5.17
C GLU A 14 -6.28 3.24 4.89
N GLU A 15 -7.37 3.97 4.66
CA GLU A 15 -8.68 3.37 4.39
C GLU A 15 -8.72 2.74 3.00
N ALA A 16 -8.31 3.49 1.99
CA ALA A 16 -8.26 3.03 0.60
C ALA A 16 -7.32 1.81 0.44
N ILE A 17 -6.17 1.78 1.12
CA ILE A 17 -5.28 0.62 1.03
C ILE A 17 -5.83 -0.60 1.77
N MET A 18 -6.57 -0.41 2.87
CA MET A 18 -7.24 -1.51 3.57
C MET A 18 -8.31 -2.13 2.67
N GLU A 19 -9.11 -1.30 2.02
CA GLU A 19 -10.13 -1.74 1.06
C GLU A 19 -9.50 -2.49 -0.12
N LEU A 20 -8.49 -1.90 -0.76
CA LEU A 20 -7.81 -2.48 -1.91
C LEU A 20 -7.20 -3.86 -1.61
N LEU A 21 -6.55 -4.01 -0.46
CA LEU A 21 -5.90 -5.26 -0.07
C LEU A 21 -6.87 -6.25 0.58
N GLY A 22 -8.11 -5.84 0.87
CA GLY A 22 -9.07 -6.67 1.61
C GLY A 22 -8.61 -6.98 3.04
N VAL A 23 -7.92 -6.03 3.70
CA VAL A 23 -7.35 -6.21 5.05
C VAL A 23 -7.92 -5.22 6.05
N ASN A 24 -7.96 -5.60 7.32
CA ASN A 24 -8.28 -4.68 8.40
C ASN A 24 -7.05 -3.96 8.96
N ARG A 25 -7.28 -3.01 9.87
CA ARG A 25 -6.22 -2.20 10.50
C ARG A 25 -5.11 -3.03 11.15
N ARG A 26 -5.48 -4.09 11.88
CA ARG A 26 -4.52 -4.96 12.58
C ARG A 26 -3.62 -5.71 11.60
N GLN A 27 -4.21 -6.18 10.49
CA GLN A 27 -3.47 -6.84 9.42
C GLN A 27 -2.58 -5.84 8.67
N LEU A 28 -3.05 -4.63 8.41
CA LEU A 28 -2.23 -3.57 7.82
C LEU A 28 -1.04 -3.20 8.73
N ASP A 29 -1.26 -3.13 10.05
CA ASP A 29 -0.19 -2.92 11.03
C ASP A 29 0.84 -4.05 11.00
N TYR A 30 0.39 -5.30 10.93
CA TYR A 30 1.25 -6.46 10.79
C TYR A 30 2.08 -6.42 9.49
N LEU A 31 1.44 -6.12 8.35
CA LEU A 31 2.12 -5.98 7.07
C LEU A 31 3.20 -4.90 7.12
N ARG A 32 2.95 -3.78 7.78
CA ARG A 32 3.93 -2.71 7.94
C ARG A 32 5.09 -3.10 8.85
N ARG A 33 4.79 -3.61 10.05
CA ARG A 33 5.79 -3.85 11.09
C ARG A 33 6.63 -5.10 10.83
N GLU A 34 5.96 -6.17 10.41
CA GLU A 34 6.56 -7.50 10.34
C GLU A 34 6.95 -7.90 8.92
N LYS A 35 6.26 -7.35 7.90
CA LYS A 35 6.50 -7.69 6.49
C LYS A 35 7.13 -6.56 5.69
N GLY A 36 7.27 -5.37 6.27
CA GLY A 36 7.93 -4.24 5.63
C GLY A 36 7.13 -3.61 4.49
N LEU A 37 5.81 -3.61 4.56
CA LEU A 37 4.95 -2.92 3.58
C LEU A 37 5.34 -1.42 3.51
N PRO A 38 5.66 -0.89 2.32
CA PRO A 38 6.09 0.50 2.17
C PRO A 38 4.95 1.47 2.49
N CYS A 39 5.30 2.56 3.19
CA CYS A 39 4.41 3.69 3.41
C CYS A 39 5.22 4.96 3.65
N VAL A 40 4.68 6.09 3.22
CA VAL A 40 5.23 7.42 3.51
C VAL A 40 4.51 7.99 4.72
N ARG A 41 5.27 8.50 5.70
CA ARG A 41 4.70 9.18 6.87
C ARG A 41 4.59 10.67 6.58
N LEU A 42 3.37 11.19 6.66
CA LEU A 42 3.10 12.63 6.63
C LEU A 42 2.93 13.10 8.07
N GLY A 43 4.01 13.63 8.64
CA GLY A 43 4.08 13.97 10.06
C GLY A 43 4.02 12.73 10.97
N GLN A 44 3.43 12.89 12.16
CA GLN A 44 3.49 11.84 13.18
C GLN A 44 2.43 10.74 13.00
N ARG A 45 1.23 11.11 12.53
CA ARG A 45 0.04 10.25 12.57
C ARG A 45 -0.48 9.81 11.21
N ILE A 46 -0.23 10.59 10.15
CA ILE A 46 -0.78 10.29 8.83
C ILE A 46 0.22 9.42 8.08
N ARG A 47 -0.31 8.39 7.42
CA ARG A 47 0.44 7.51 6.54
C ARG A 47 -0.28 7.41 5.22
N VAL A 48 0.50 7.47 4.16
CA VAL A 48 0.03 7.32 2.79
C VAL A 48 0.85 6.26 2.08
N TYR A 49 0.26 5.71 1.03
CA TYR A 49 0.78 4.56 0.30
C TYR A 49 0.89 4.96 -1.16
N LEU A 50 2.10 4.86 -1.70
CA LEU A 50 2.31 5.02 -3.12
C LEU A 50 1.92 3.70 -3.81
N ALA A 51 0.97 3.78 -4.72
CA ALA A 51 0.39 2.61 -5.35
C ALA A 51 1.44 1.76 -6.09
N ASN A 52 2.40 2.38 -6.79
CA ASN A 52 3.52 1.69 -7.42
C ASN A 52 4.38 0.91 -6.41
N GLU A 53 4.76 1.51 -5.28
CA GLU A 53 5.58 0.84 -4.26
C GLU A 53 4.85 -0.35 -3.63
N VAL A 54 3.53 -0.21 -3.41
CA VAL A 54 2.70 -1.30 -2.91
C VAL A 54 2.58 -2.42 -3.95
N LEU A 55 2.36 -2.10 -5.22
CA LEU A 55 2.33 -3.08 -6.30
C LEU A 55 3.66 -3.83 -6.44
N ASP A 56 4.77 -3.12 -6.40
CA ASP A 56 6.11 -3.72 -6.46
C ASP A 56 6.38 -4.61 -5.25
N TYR A 57 5.94 -4.19 -4.06
CA TYR A 57 6.00 -5.02 -2.87
C TYR A 57 5.22 -6.32 -3.06
N ILE A 58 3.97 -6.26 -3.55
CA ILE A 58 3.14 -7.45 -3.78
C ILE A 58 3.81 -8.37 -4.80
N ARG A 59 4.26 -7.83 -5.94
CA ARG A 59 4.97 -8.60 -6.99
C ARG A 59 6.17 -9.34 -6.42
N LYS A 60 6.97 -8.69 -5.57
CA LYS A 60 8.13 -9.32 -4.90
C LYS A 60 7.75 -10.45 -3.95
N GLN A 61 6.61 -10.34 -3.25
CA GLN A 61 6.15 -11.43 -2.37
C GLN A 61 5.54 -12.59 -3.15
N SER A 62 4.79 -12.31 -4.21
CA SER A 62 4.19 -13.35 -5.07
C SER A 62 5.25 -14.12 -5.88
N GLY A 63 6.30 -13.44 -6.36
CA GLY A 63 7.42 -14.07 -7.08
C GLY A 63 8.40 -14.86 -6.21
N ARG A 64 8.23 -14.87 -4.88
CA ARG A 64 9.01 -15.72 -3.95
C ARG A 64 8.38 -17.08 -3.68
N LEU A 65 7.16 -17.30 -4.20
CA LEU A 65 6.41 -18.55 -4.07
C LEU A 65 6.49 -19.44 -5.33
N SER A 66 7.33 -19.07 -6.31
CA SER A 66 7.62 -19.85 -7.51
C SER A 66 8.96 -20.56 -7.42
#